data_AF-A0A5J9V6N6-F1
#
_entry.id   AF-A0A5J9V6N6-F1
#
_cell.length_a   1.000
_cell.length_b   1.000
_cell.length_c   1.000
_cell.angle_alpha   90.00
_cell.angle_beta   90.00
_cell.angle_gamma   90.00
#
_symmetry.space_group_name_H-M   'P 1'
#
loop_
_entity.id
_entity.type
_entity.pdbx_description
1 polymer ?
#
loop_
_entity_poly.entity_id
_entity_poly.type
_entity_poly.pdbx_seq_one_letter_code
_entity_poly.pdbx_strand_id
1 'polypeptide(L)'
;MKGDLLRAVDERLDGRYDKEEAKLVLWLGLMCSQARPDVRPIMRQVCQYLDGEADVQEDAMLVFSDVDSVDYGSLASLMWSSCNTMSAGSLLSGGR
;
A
#
# COMPACT_ATOMS: atom_id res chain seq x y z
N MET A 1 7.18 3.28 -15.84
CA MET A 1 8.23 3.89 -14.99
C MET A 1 8.47 2.92 -13.86
N LYS A 2 9.53 2.12 -13.93
CA LYS A 2 9.82 1.04 -12.96
C LYS A 2 10.17 1.72 -11.62
N GLY A 3 9.42 1.44 -10.57
CA GLY A 3 9.55 2.12 -9.28
C GLY A 3 10.58 1.43 -8.40
N ASP A 4 11.67 2.12 -8.07
CA ASP A 4 12.57 1.70 -7.00
C ASP A 4 12.03 2.23 -5.67
N LEU A 5 11.67 1.32 -4.77
CA LEU A 5 11.08 1.63 -3.47
C LEU A 5 12.01 2.50 -2.62
N LEU A 6 13.33 2.32 -2.77
CA LEU A 6 14.32 3.10 -2.02
C LEU A 6 14.31 4.59 -2.38
N ARG A 7 13.71 4.98 -3.51
CA ARG A 7 13.53 6.39 -3.88
C ARG A 7 12.52 7.12 -3.00
N ALA A 8 11.69 6.40 -2.25
CA ALA A 8 10.74 6.97 -1.30
C ALA A 8 11.37 7.24 0.07
N VAL A 9 12.60 6.79 0.31
CA VAL A 9 13.29 7.02 1.59
C VAL A 9 13.65 8.51 1.72
N ASP A 10 13.42 9.07 2.91
CA ASP A 10 13.75 10.47 3.22
C ASP A 10 15.24 10.73 3.00
N GLU A 11 15.57 11.70 2.15
CA GLU A 11 16.93 12.13 1.84
C GLU A 11 17.71 12.56 3.09
N ARG A 12 17.02 13.03 4.13
CA ARG A 12 17.63 13.45 5.41
C ARG A 12 18.24 12.30 6.21
N LEU A 13 17.90 11.05 5.89
CA LEU A 13 18.55 9.87 6.46
C LEU A 13 19.98 9.72 5.94
N ASP A 14 20.34 10.36 4.82
CA ASP A 14 21.70 10.40 4.28
C ASP A 14 22.30 9.00 4.06
N GLY A 15 21.47 8.06 3.59
CA GLY A 15 21.86 6.66 3.40
C GLY A 15 22.13 5.88 4.70
N ARG A 16 21.89 6.48 5.87
CA ARG A 16 22.11 5.85 7.19
C ARG A 16 20.88 5.04 7.62
N TYR A 17 20.53 4.06 6.82
CA TYR A 17 19.46 3.11 7.07
C TYR A 17 19.82 1.76 6.47
N ASP A 18 19.26 0.68 7.03
CA ASP A 18 19.38 -0.64 6.42
C ASP A 18 18.44 -0.73 5.20
N LYS A 19 19.00 -1.11 4.05
CA LYS A 19 18.24 -1.12 2.78
C LYS A 19 17.13 -2.17 2.77
N GLU A 20 17.35 -3.31 3.42
CA GLU A 20 16.36 -4.39 3.46
C GLU A 20 15.23 -4.03 4.42
N GLU A 21 15.57 -3.48 5.60
CA GLU A 21 14.54 -2.94 6.52
C GLU A 21 13.75 -1.81 5.87
N ALA A 22 14.41 -0.90 5.14
CA ALA A 22 13.74 0.20 4.45
C ALA A 22 12.78 -0.30 3.37
N LYS A 23 13.18 -1.28 2.56
CA LYS A 23 12.28 -1.87 1.57
C LYS A 23 11.09 -2.56 2.26
N LEU A 24 11.34 -3.30 3.35
CA LEU A 24 10.30 -3.99 4.11
C LEU A 24 9.25 -3.02 4.63
N VAL A 25 9.66 -1.97 5.34
CA VAL A 25 8.72 -1.02 5.96
C VAL A 25 7.97 -0.20 4.93
N LEU A 26 8.59 0.13 3.79
CA LEU A 26 7.94 0.84 2.70
C LEU A 26 6.88 -0.04 2.01
N TRP A 27 7.20 -1.30 1.77
CA TRP A 27 6.26 -2.29 1.24
C TRP A 27 5.08 -2.51 2.20
N LEU A 28 5.40 -2.70 3.49
CA LEU A 28 4.40 -2.93 4.53
C LEU A 28 3.48 -1.72 4.73
N GLY A 29 4.05 -0.51 4.71
CA GLY A 29 3.29 0.74 4.76
C GLY A 29 2.32 0.90 3.59
N LEU A 30 2.74 0.50 2.39
CA LEU A 30 1.89 0.49 1.21
C LEU A 30 0.73 -0.50 1.36
N MET A 31 1.00 -1.72 1.83
CA MET A 31 -0.03 -2.74 2.08
C MET A 31 -1.04 -2.28 3.14
N CYS A 32 -0.57 -1.65 4.22
CA CYS A 32 -1.44 -1.08 5.26
C CYS A 32 -2.31 0.10 4.76
N SER A 33 -1.83 0.83 3.76
CA SER A 33 -2.52 2.01 3.19
C SER A 33 -3.46 1.68 2.04
N GLN A 34 -3.61 0.41 1.68
CA GLN A 34 -4.52 -0.01 0.62
C GLN A 34 -5.96 0.38 0.92
N ALA A 35 -6.64 0.98 -0.07
CA ALA A 35 -8.05 1.36 0.07
C ALA A 35 -8.98 0.14 0.19
N ARG A 36 -8.53 -1.01 -0.31
CA ARG A 36 -9.21 -2.30 -0.16
C ARG A 36 -8.87 -2.93 1.19
N PRO A 37 -9.84 -3.15 2.09
CA PRO A 37 -9.57 -3.68 3.43
C PRO A 37 -9.09 -5.13 3.42
N ASP A 38 -9.51 -5.91 2.42
CA ASP A 38 -9.23 -7.33 2.24
C ASP A 38 -7.76 -7.64 1.94
N VAL A 39 -7.01 -6.67 1.42
CA VAL A 39 -5.58 -6.83 1.14
C VAL A 39 -4.70 -6.25 2.24
N ARG A 40 -5.27 -5.55 3.23
CA ARG A 40 -4.51 -5.01 4.36
C ARG A 40 -4.10 -6.16 5.29
N PRO A 41 -2.83 -6.24 5.71
CA PRO A 41 -2.39 -7.25 6.68
C PRO A 41 -3.06 -7.02 8.04
N ILE A 42 -3.29 -8.09 8.79
CA ILE A 42 -3.75 -7.95 10.18
C ILE A 42 -2.59 -7.46 11.06
N MET A 43 -2.91 -6.79 12.16
CA MET A 43 -1.89 -6.18 13.02
C MET A 43 -0.85 -7.20 13.54
N ARG A 44 -1.28 -8.43 13.82
CA ARG A 44 -0.36 -9.50 14.20
C ARG A 44 0.68 -9.80 13.11
N GLN A 45 0.28 -9.85 11.85
CA GLN A 45 1.21 -10.06 10.73
C GLN A 45 2.17 -8.87 10.59
N VAL A 46 1.65 -7.64 10.72
CA VAL A 46 2.48 -6.42 10.73
C VAL A 46 3.58 -6.51 11.78
N CYS A 47 3.24 -6.88 13.02
CA CYS A 47 4.24 -7.08 14.07
C CYS A 47 5.26 -8.17 13.71
N GLN A 48 4.79 -9.34 13.24
CA GLN A 48 5.68 -10.43 12.87
C GLN A 48 6.69 -10.05 11.78
N TYR A 49 6.29 -9.23 10.80
CA TYR A 49 7.21 -8.70 9.79
C TYR A 49 8.23 -7.73 10.41
N LEU A 50 7.79 -6.81 11.26
CA LEU A 50 8.67 -5.82 11.90
C LEU A 50 9.64 -6.45 12.92
N ASP A 51 9.21 -7.52 13.59
CA ASP A 51 10.01 -8.28 14.55
C ASP A 51 10.98 -9.27 13.86
N GLY A 52 10.91 -9.41 12.52
CA GLY A 52 11.71 -10.36 11.75
C GLY A 52 11.32 -11.83 11.97
N GLU A 53 10.14 -12.07 12.55
CA GLU A 53 9.61 -13.42 12.80
C GLU A 53 8.99 -14.08 11.55
N ALA A 54 8.59 -13.25 10.59
CA ALA A 54 8.03 -13.69 9.32
C ALA A 54 8.85 -13.13 8.17
N ASP A 55 9.30 -14.02 7.29
CA ASP A 55 9.99 -13.63 6.07
C ASP A 55 9.00 -13.04 5.07
N VAL A 56 9.35 -11.90 4.48
CA VAL A 56 8.62 -11.40 3.32
C VAL A 56 9.09 -12.24 2.15
N GLN A 57 8.18 -12.99 1.52
CA GLN A 57 8.51 -13.68 0.28
C GLN A 57 9.05 -12.64 -0.69
N GLU A 58 10.31 -12.77 -1.11
CA GLU A 58 10.99 -11.80 -1.98
C GLU A 58 10.14 -11.51 -3.23
N ASP A 59 9.43 -12.52 -3.74
CA ASP A 59 8.45 -12.40 -4.82
C ASP A 59 7.38 -11.32 -4.57
N ALA A 60 6.88 -11.19 -3.34
CA ALA A 60 5.89 -10.18 -2.97
C ALA A 60 6.47 -8.77 -2.95
N MET A 61 7.78 -8.61 -2.72
CA MET A 61 8.49 -7.33 -2.85
C MET A 61 8.87 -7.06 -4.31
N LEU A 62 9.22 -8.11 -5.06
CA LEU A 62 9.51 -8.05 -6.49
C LEU A 62 8.30 -7.63 -7.32
N VAL A 63 7.06 -8.00 -6.93
CA VAL A 63 5.84 -7.48 -7.57
C VAL A 63 5.77 -5.94 -7.55
N PHE A 64 6.43 -5.28 -6.59
CA PHE A 64 6.49 -3.81 -6.53
C PHE A 64 7.72 -3.23 -7.25
N SER A 65 8.85 -3.94 -7.31
CA SER A 65 10.04 -3.52 -8.10
C SER A 65 9.97 -3.89 -9.59
N ASP A 66 9.19 -4.90 -9.95
CA ASP A 66 8.92 -5.42 -11.29
C ASP A 66 7.44 -5.25 -11.66
N VAL A 67 6.95 -4.01 -11.63
CA VAL A 67 5.72 -3.66 -12.35
C VAL A 67 5.98 -3.70 -13.86
N ASP A 68 6.05 -4.91 -14.42
CA ASP A 68 5.69 -5.19 -15.80
C ASP A 68 4.59 -6.27 -15.78
N SER A 69 3.35 -5.80 -15.98
CA SER A 69 2.18 -6.59 -16.39
C SER A 69 1.53 -7.57 -15.39
N VAL A 70 1.15 -7.12 -14.19
CA VAL A 70 -0.17 -7.51 -13.66
C VAL A 70 -1.12 -6.37 -14.00
N ASP A 71 -2.24 -6.66 -14.66
CA ASP A 71 -3.27 -5.67 -15.06
C ASP A 71 -3.99 -5.09 -13.81
N TYR A 72 -3.25 -4.32 -13.02
CA TYR A 72 -3.76 -3.45 -11.98
C TYR A 72 -4.44 -2.23 -12.61
N GLY A 73 -4.29 -2.01 -13.92
CA GLY A 73 -5.03 -1.02 -14.69
C GLY A 73 -6.54 -1.22 -14.57
N SER A 74 -7.02 -2.47 -14.60
CA SER A 74 -8.43 -2.79 -14.39
C SER A 74 -8.91 -2.50 -12.95
N LEU A 75 -8.10 -2.80 -11.92
CA LEU A 75 -8.47 -2.57 -10.52
C LEU A 75 -8.35 -1.09 -10.11
N ALA A 76 -7.32 -0.38 -10.58
CA ALA A 76 -7.16 1.06 -10.41
C ALA A 76 -8.23 1.84 -11.19
N SER A 77 -8.61 1.39 -12.38
CA SER A 77 -9.74 1.94 -13.15
C SER A 77 -11.07 1.71 -12.43
N LEU A 78 -11.27 0.56 -11.78
CA LEU A 78 -12.41 0.32 -10.89
C LEU A 78 -12.36 1.19 -9.62
N MET A 79 -11.18 1.46 -9.04
CA MET A 79 -11.04 2.37 -7.90
C MET A 79 -11.34 3.83 -8.27
N TRP A 80 -10.85 4.32 -9.41
CA TRP A 80 -11.19 5.66 -9.93
C TRP A 80 -12.67 5.77 -10.32
N SER A 81 -13.22 4.70 -10.88
CA SER A 81 -14.64 4.67 -11.28
C SER A 81 -15.58 4.64 -10.07
N SER A 82 -15.18 4.02 -8.95
CA SER A 82 -16.02 3.89 -7.75
C SER A 82 -16.15 5.18 -6.93
N CYS A 83 -15.25 6.15 -7.09
CA CYS A 83 -15.28 7.41 -6.35
C CYS A 83 -16.03 8.56 -7.04
N ASN A 84 -16.55 8.36 -8.26
CA ASN A 84 -17.29 9.41 -8.98
C ASN A 84 -18.81 9.43 -8.74
N THR A 85 -19.35 8.56 -7.87
CA THR A 85 -20.68 8.78 -7.29
C THR A 85 -20.55 9.75 -6.12
N MET A 86 -20.56 11.05 -6.42
CA MET A 86 -20.91 12.05 -5.42
C MET A 86 -22.35 11.77 -4.98
N SER A 87 -22.53 11.08 -3.86
CA SER A 87 -23.84 11.01 -3.23
C SER A 87 -24.19 12.44 -2.82
N ALA A 88 -25.17 13.05 -3.50
CA ALA A 88 -25.78 14.29 -3.05
C ALA A 88 -26.30 14.04 -1.63
N GLY A 89 -25.74 14.76 -0.66
CA GLY A 89 -25.99 14.54 0.75
C GLY A 89 -27.49 14.50 1.07
N SER A 90 -27.88 13.48 1.84
CA SER A 90 -29.19 13.42 2.47
C SER A 90 -29.32 14.60 3.45
N LEU A 91 -30.05 15.63 3.04
CA LEU A 91 -30.48 16.69 3.94
C LEU A 91 -31.61 16.15 4.84
N LEU A 92 -31.37 16.23 6.14
CA LEU A 92 -32.38 16.18 7.20
C LEU A 92 -33.46 17.25 6.95
N SER A 93 -34.72 16.81 6.84
CA SER A 93 -35.92 17.61 7.15
C SER A 93 -37.06 16.59 7.22
N GLY A 94 -37.85 16.43 8.27
CA GLY A 94 -38.33 17.36 9.27
C GLY A 94 -39.74 16.82 9.59
N GLY A 95 -40.01 16.52 10.86
CA GLY A 95 -41.27 15.89 11.27
C GLY A 95 -42.48 16.78 11.06
N ARG A 96 -43.62 16.14 10.79
CA ARG A 96 -44.97 16.51 11.24
C ARG A 96 -45.77 15.23 11.44
#